data_AF-A0A519CMN3-F1
#
_entry.id   AF-A0A519CMN3-F1
#
_cell.length_a   1.000
_cell.length_b   1.000
_cell.length_c   1.000
_cell.angle_alpha   90.00
_cell.angle_beta   90.00
_cell.angle_gamma   90.00
#
_symmetry.space_group_name_H-M   'P 1'
#
loop_
_entity.id
_entity.type
_entity.pdbx_description
1 polymer ?
#
loop_
_entity_poly.entity_id
_entity_poly.type
_entity_poly.pdbx_seq_one_letter_code
_entity_poly.pdbx_strand_id
1 'polypeptide(L)'
;MYYLVKLVMPEIFVYCKTCHKKVKAVILTKHDKEYDNSIQGYRQYGMVRVLEHNIGFRKTCPDTSQIKSIVESDSKDNNGVMN
;
A
#
# COMPACT_ATOMS: atom_id res chain seq x y z
N MET A 1 31.45 0.49 10.18
CA MET A 1 30.71 1.48 9.36
C MET A 1 29.22 1.21 9.55
N TYR A 2 28.56 1.97 10.42
CA TYR A 2 27.12 1.86 10.61
C TYR A 2 26.44 2.67 9.51
N TYR A 3 26.06 2.01 8.41
CA TYR A 3 25.16 2.62 7.46
C TYR A 3 23.80 2.77 8.16
N LEU A 4 23.51 3.98 8.62
CA LEU A 4 22.17 4.42 8.95
C LEU A 4 21.36 4.45 7.64
N VAL A 5 20.92 3.28 7.21
CA VAL A 5 19.88 3.15 6.20
C VAL A 5 18.67 3.82 6.82
N LYS A 6 18.38 5.06 6.43
CA LYS A 6 17.04 5.61 6.57
C LYS A 6 16.13 4.60 5.89
N LEU A 7 15.44 3.78 6.67
CA LEU A 7 14.29 2.99 6.24
C LEU A 7 13.24 4.02 5.81
N VAL A 8 13.34 4.53 4.59
CA VAL A 8 12.27 5.25 3.93
C VAL A 8 11.16 4.22 3.81
N MET A 9 10.25 4.19 4.78
CA MET A 9 9.08 3.31 4.73
C MET A 9 8.28 3.76 3.51
N PRO A 10 8.27 2.98 2.41
CA PRO A 10 7.70 3.46 1.17
C PRO A 10 6.19 3.64 1.35
N GLU A 11 5.71 4.85 1.06
CA GLU A 11 4.28 5.17 1.03
C GLU A 11 3.68 4.67 -0.28
N ILE A 12 2.57 3.94 -0.17
CA ILE A 12 1.77 3.51 -1.32
C ILE A 12 0.32 3.92 -1.14
N PHE A 13 -0.46 3.79 -2.21
CA PHE A 13 -1.91 3.95 -2.15
C PHE A 13 -2.58 2.59 -2.25
N VAL A 14 -3.57 2.37 -1.39
CA VAL A 14 -4.38 1.13 -1.35
C VAL A 14 -5.85 1.49 -1.19
N TYR A 15 -6.74 0.58 -1.58
CA TYR A 15 -8.15 0.72 -1.27
C TYR A 15 -8.42 0.19 0.14
N CYS A 16 -8.90 1.07 1.01
CA CYS A 16 -9.36 0.65 2.33
C CYS A 16 -10.70 -0.08 2.18
N LYS A 17 -10.80 -1.30 2.71
CA LYS A 17 -12.05 -2.07 2.70
C LYS A 17 -13.14 -1.46 3.59
N THR A 18 -12.75 -0.65 4.57
CA THR A 18 -13.67 -0.04 5.55
C THR A 18 -14.31 1.25 5.02
N CYS A 19 -13.54 2.09 4.35
CA CYS A 19 -14.06 3.35 3.80
C CYS A 19 -14.26 3.34 2.28
N HIS A 20 -13.89 2.26 1.59
CA HIS A 20 -13.95 2.08 0.13
C HIS A 20 -13.32 3.22 -0.67
N LYS A 21 -12.36 3.92 -0.07
CA LYS A 21 -11.62 5.04 -0.67
C LYS A 21 -10.15 4.69 -0.82
N LYS A 22 -9.51 5.35 -1.77
CA LYS A 22 -8.06 5.36 -1.91
C LYS A 22 -7.45 6.04 -0.69
N VAL A 23 -6.65 5.30 0.06
CA VAL A 23 -5.92 5.78 1.24
C VAL A 23 -4.42 5.56 1.03
N LYS A 24 -3.60 6.31 1.76
CA LYS A 24 -2.15 6.09 1.82
C LYS A 24 -1.89 5.06 2.89
N ALA A 25 -0.94 4.19 2.62
CA ALA A 25 -0.44 3.21 3.56
C ALA A 25 1.08 3.18 3.50
N VAL A 26 1.70 2.80 4.60
CA VAL A 26 3.14 2.51 4.65
C VAL A 26 3.36 1.02 4.54
N ILE A 27 4.36 0.62 3.76
CA ILE A 27 4.75 -0.78 3.67
C ILE A 27 5.52 -1.17 4.95
N LEU A 28 5.01 -2.17 5.66
CA LEU A 28 5.67 -2.75 6.83
C LEU A 28 6.58 -3.91 6.43
N THR A 29 6.08 -4.79 5.57
CA THR A 29 6.82 -5.95 5.05
C THR A 29 6.50 -6.15 3.58
N LYS A 30 7.44 -6.73 2.85
CA LYS A 30 7.24 -7.22 1.49
C LYS A 30 7.38 -8.75 1.51
N HIS A 31 6.49 -9.43 0.80
CA HIS A 31 6.57 -10.86 0.53
C HIS A 31 7.26 -11.10 -0.82
N ASP A 32 7.42 -12.36 -1.22
CA ASP A 32 8.02 -12.70 -2.50
C ASP A 32 7.21 -12.16 -3.68
N LYS A 33 7.92 -11.85 -4.77
CA LYS A 33 7.30 -11.38 -6.02
C LYS A 33 6.70 -12.60 -6.74
N GLU A 34 5.43 -12.52 -7.07
CA GLU A 34 4.69 -13.59 -7.73
C GLU A 34 4.30 -13.14 -9.15
N TYR A 35 4.40 -14.05 -10.12
CA TYR A 35 3.87 -13.81 -11.46
C TYR A 35 2.36 -14.04 -11.46
N ASP A 36 1.62 -13.08 -11.99
CA ASP A 36 0.17 -13.11 -12.11
C ASP A 36 -0.24 -13.16 -13.58
N ASN A 37 -0.85 -14.29 -13.95
CA ASN A 37 -1.35 -14.55 -15.29
C ASN A 37 -2.47 -13.59 -15.73
N SER A 38 -3.24 -13.01 -14.80
CA SER A 38 -4.34 -12.09 -15.11
C SER A 38 -3.86 -10.72 -15.58
N ILE A 39 -2.71 -10.25 -15.09
CA ILE A 39 -2.07 -9.00 -15.53
C ILE A 39 -0.86 -9.26 -16.45
N GLN A 40 -0.59 -10.54 -16.78
CA GLN A 40 0.58 -11.00 -17.53
C GLN A 40 1.90 -10.38 -17.03
N GLY A 41 2.02 -10.20 -15.72
CA GLY A 41 3.09 -9.42 -15.11
C GLY A 41 3.36 -9.88 -13.68
N TYR A 42 4.23 -9.17 -12.98
CA TYR A 42 4.57 -9.51 -11.60
C TYR A 42 3.86 -8.59 -10.61
N ARG A 43 3.40 -9.17 -9.51
CA ARG A 43 2.89 -8.45 -8.35
C ARG A 43 3.61 -8.92 -7.09
N GLN A 44 3.77 -8.02 -6.15
CA GLN A 44 4.35 -8.30 -4.85
C GLN A 44 3.33 -7.93 -3.79
N TYR A 45 3.01 -8.90 -2.93
CA TYR A 45 2.21 -8.65 -1.74
C TYR A 45 3.07 -8.17 -0.59
N GLY A 46 2.45 -7.51 0.37
CA GLY A 46 3.08 -7.11 1.62
C GLY A 46 2.06 -6.75 2.67
N MET A 47 2.53 -6.64 3.92
CA MET A 47 1.73 -6.04 4.97
C MET A 47 1.91 -4.53 4.90
N VAL A 48 0.80 -3.81 4.89
CA VAL A 48 0.79 -2.36 4.88
C VAL A 48 -0.04 -1.85 6.04
N ARG A 49 0.35 -0.72 6.60
CA ARG A 49 -0.43 -0.02 7.61
C ARG A 49 -1.08 1.18 6.97
N VAL A 50 -2.41 1.25 7.02
CA VAL A 50 -3.13 2.43 6.57
C VAL A 50 -2.74 3.61 7.45
N LEU A 51 -2.35 4.71 6.82
CA LEU A 51 -2.09 5.96 7.52
C LEU A 51 -3.42 6.67 7.76
N GLU A 52 -3.59 7.16 8.98
CA GLU A 52 -4.64 8.13 9.28
C GLU A 52 -4.36 9.40 8.48
N HIS A 53 -5.29 9.78 7.62
CA HIS A 53 -5.22 11.08 6.97
C HIS A 53 -5.97 12.07 7.86
N ASN A 54 -5.62 13.35 7.80
CA ASN A 54 -6.43 14.43 8.34
C ASN A 54 -6.57 15.47 7.23
N ILE A 55 -7.53 15.28 6.33
CA ILE A 55 -7.81 16.24 5.26
C ILE A 55 -9.01 17.10 5.71
N GLY A 56 -8.76 18.06 6.59
CA GLY A 56 -9.75 19.05 7.04
C GLY A 56 -10.84 18.52 8.00
N PHE A 57 -12.00 19.21 8.04
CA PHE A 57 -13.12 19.00 8.99
C PHE A 57 -13.89 17.67 8.86
N ARG A 58 -13.55 16.80 7.91
CA ARG A 58 -14.20 15.50 7.73
C ARG A 58 -13.27 14.39 8.20
N LYS A 59 -13.70 13.65 9.23
CA LYS A 59 -13.01 12.47 9.78
C LYS A 59 -12.57 11.54 8.64
N THR A 60 -11.28 11.49 8.39
CA THR A 60 -10.66 10.57 7.44
C THR A 60 -10.50 9.21 8.10
N CYS A 61 -10.25 8.16 7.29
CA CYS A 61 -10.39 6.76 7.68
C CYS A 61 -9.75 6.48 9.05
N PRO A 62 -10.53 6.15 10.11
CA PRO A 62 -9.98 5.87 11.44
C PRO A 62 -9.27 4.52 11.49
N ASP A 63 -9.40 3.75 10.42
CA ASP A 63 -8.86 2.41 10.31
C ASP A 63 -7.37 2.48 9.97
N THR A 64 -6.54 2.39 11.02
CA THR A 64 -5.08 2.26 10.90
C THR A 64 -4.62 0.80 10.94
N SER A 65 -5.54 -0.13 10.64
CA SER A 65 -5.25 -1.56 10.64
C SER A 65 -4.13 -1.92 9.68
N GLN A 66 -3.43 -2.99 10.03
CA GLN A 66 -2.48 -3.63 9.13
C GLN A 66 -3.25 -4.59 8.22
N ILE A 67 -3.07 -4.44 6.91
CA ILE A 67 -3.76 -5.25 5.91
C ILE A 67 -2.74 -5.83 4.92
N LYS A 68 -3.03 -7.02 4.40
CA LYS A 68 -2.30 -7.56 3.25
C LYS A 68 -2.75 -6.80 2.00
N SER A 69 -1.81 -6.19 1.29
CA SER A 69 -2.07 -5.46 0.05
C SER A 69 -0.94 -5.67 -0.95
N ILE A 70 -1.20 -5.34 -2.21
CA ILE A 70 -0.17 -5.24 -3.24
C ILE A 70 0.68 -4.01 -2.94
N VAL A 71 1.99 -4.24 -2.85
CA VAL A 71 3.01 -3.22 -2.52
C VAL A 71 3.88 -2.85 -3.70
N GLU A 72 3.88 -3.70 -4.73
CA GLU A 72 4.52 -3.48 -6.01
C GLU A 72 3.73 -4.25 -7.07
N SER A 73 3.48 -3.65 -8.23
CA SER A 73 2.89 -4.35 -9.37
C SER A 73 3.33 -3.64 -10.64
N ASP A 74 3.49 -4.43 -11.70
CA ASP A 74 3.73 -3.93 -13.05
C ASP A 74 2.44 -3.31 -13.66
N SER A 75 1.29 -3.50 -13.00
CA SER A 75 -0.01 -2.95 -13.37
C SER A 75 -0.58 -2.00 -12.31
N LYS A 76 -1.21 -0.92 -12.77
CA LYS A 76 -1.95 0.02 -11.92
C LYS A 76 -3.31 0.29 -12.55
N ASP A 77 -4.30 0.52 -11.71
CA ASP A 77 -5.62 0.94 -12.15
C ASP A 77 -5.63 2.42 -12.60
N ASN A 78 -6.78 2.87 -13.13
CA ASN A 78 -6.98 4.26 -13.57
C ASN A 78 -6.82 5.30 -12.46
N ASN A 79 -6.84 4.87 -11.19
CA ASN A 79 -6.63 5.74 -10.03
C ASN A 79 -5.18 5.67 -9.52
N GLY A 80 -4.28 4.96 -10.21
CA GLY A 80 -2.88 4.77 -9.84
C GLY A 80 -2.67 3.88 -8.61
N VAL A 81 -3.66 3.09 -8.21
CA VAL A 81 -3.55 2.04 -7.20
C VAL A 81 -3.05 0.76 -7.87
N MET A 82 -2.15 0.05 -7.22
CA MET A 82 -1.58 -1.18 -7.75
C MET A 82 -2.67 -2.27 -7.86
N ASN A 83 -2.70 -2.96 -9.00
CA ASN A 83 -3.62 -4.06 -9.31
C ASN A 83 -2.85 -5.38 -9.47
#